data_AF-A0A7K2KT77-F1
#
_entry.id   AF-A0A7K2KT77-F1
#
_cell.length_a   1.000
_cell.length_b   1.000
_cell.length_c   1.000
_cell.angle_alpha   90.00
_cell.angle_beta   90.00
_cell.angle_gamma   90.00
#
_symmetry.space_group_name_H-M   'P 1'
#
loop_
_entity.id
_entity.type
_entity.pdbx_description
1 polymer ?
#
loop_
_entity_poly.entity_id
_entity_poly.type
_entity_poly.pdbx_seq_one_letter_code
_entity_poly.pdbx_strand_id
1 'polypeptide(L)' 'HGWDLARATGQDYAPDETALRASHAFLLAAAEEDDRGGGIFGAVVPVPDGAPLLDRAVGLSGRDPGWRSPAAR' A
#
# COMPACT_ATOMS: atom_id res chain seq x y z
N HIS A 1 -1.97 -8.28 -1.21
CA HIS A 1 -3.24 -8.36 -0.45
C HIS A 1 -3.12 -8.70 1.03
N GLY A 2 -1.95 -9.06 1.59
CA GLY A 2 -1.82 -9.35 3.03
C GLY A 2 -2.28 -8.19 3.93
N TRP A 3 -1.90 -6.96 3.57
CA TRP A 3 -2.36 -5.73 4.23
C TRP A 3 -3.89 -5.59 4.22
N ASP A 4 -4.54 -5.84 3.08
CA ASP A 4 -6.00 -5.71 2.94
C ASP A 4 -6.73 -6.65 3.93
N LEU A 5 -6.30 -7.92 3.97
CA LEU A 5 -6.88 -8.94 4.86
C LEU A 5 -6.69 -8.59 6.34
N ALA A 6 -5.48 -8.15 6.71
CA ALA A 6 -5.18 -7.78 8.08
C ALA A 6 -6.03 -6.58 8.53
N ARG A 7 -6.15 -5.53 7.70
CA ARG A 7 -6.99 -4.37 8.01
C ARG A 7 -8.48 -4.75 8.08
N ALA A 8 -8.95 -5.62 7.19
CA ALA A 8 -10.35 -6.07 7.20
C ALA A 8 -10.71 -6.89 8.44
N THR A 9 -9.75 -7.64 8.99
CA THR A 9 -9.95 -8.55 10.13
C THR A 9 -9.41 -8.01 11.45
N GLY A 10 -8.89 -6.78 11.48
CA GLY A 10 -8.34 -6.16 12.68
C GLY A 10 -7.05 -6.81 13.19
N GLN A 11 -6.31 -7.50 12.33
CA GLN A 11 -5.02 -8.09 12.67
C GLN A 11 -3.88 -7.11 12.41
N ASP A 12 -2.80 -7.27 13.17
CA ASP A 12 -1.53 -6.59 12.89
C ASP A 12 -0.90 -7.15 11.61
N TYR A 13 -0.23 -6.29 10.84
CA TYR A 13 0.48 -6.68 9.63
C TYR A 13 1.89 -6.10 9.62
N ALA A 14 2.86 -6.98 9.83
CA ALA A 14 4.28 -6.68 9.74
C ALA A 14 4.91 -7.59 8.67
N PRO A 15 4.91 -7.17 7.39
CA PRO A 15 5.59 -7.94 6.34
C PRO A 15 7.10 -7.93 6.55
N ASP A 16 7.79 -8.91 5.95
CA ASP A 16 9.25 -8.89 5.89
C ASP A 16 9.76 -7.56 5.30
N GLU A 17 10.80 -7.01 5.92
CA GLU A 17 11.28 -5.66 5.62
C GLU A 17 11.94 -5.59 4.23
N THR A 18 12.60 -6.66 3.80
CA THR A 18 13.25 -6.75 2.47
C THR A 18 12.20 -6.84 1.37
N ALA A 19 11.19 -7.69 1.56
CA ALA A 19 10.05 -7.81 0.66
C ALA A 19 9.26 -6.49 0.57
N LEU A 20 9.10 -5.77 1.69
CA LEU A 20 8.43 -4.48 1.71
C LEU A 20 9.21 -3.42 0.93
N ARG A 21 10.53 -3.35 1.09
CA ARG A 21 11.39 -2.44 0.30
C ARG A 21 11.33 -2.75 -1.19
N ALA A 22 11.40 -4.02 -1.57
CA ALA A 22 11.26 -4.42 -2.98
C ALA A 22 9.89 -4.03 -3.55
N SER A 23 8.82 -4.25 -2.78
CA SER A 23 7.46 -3.88 -3.17
C SER A 23 7.32 -2.36 -3.33
N HIS A 24 7.87 -1.58 -2.40
CA HIS A 24 7.87 -0.11 -2.50
C HIS A 24 8.62 0.38 -3.74
N ALA A 25 9.81 -0.17 -4.02
CA ALA A 25 10.60 0.22 -5.19
C ALA A 25 9.85 -0.09 -6.50
N PHE A 26 9.23 -1.28 -6.59
CA PHE A 26 8.41 -1.66 -7.73
C PHE A 26 7.20 -0.73 -7.92
N LEU A 27 6.47 -0.43 -6.85
CA LEU A 27 5.32 0.46 -6.89
C LEU A 27 5.69 1.91 -7.22
N LEU A 28 6.89 2.35 -6.81
CA LEU A 28 7.40 3.67 -7.16
C LEU A 28 7.72 3.74 -8.66
N ALA A 29 8.39 2.74 -9.21
CA ALA A 29 8.66 2.67 -10.65
C ALA A 29 7.36 2.62 -11.47
N ALA A 30 6.41 1.77 -11.08
CA ALA A 30 5.09 1.72 -11.71
C ALA A 30 4.33 3.05 -11.58
N ALA A 31 4.65 3.88 -10.58
CA ALA A 31 3.99 5.16 -10.40
C ALA A 31 4.46 6.26 -11.35
N GLU A 32 5.64 6.10 -11.93
CA GLU A 32 6.24 6.99 -12.92
C GLU A 32 5.80 6.63 -14.34
N GLU A 33 5.24 5.42 -14.55
CA GLU A 33 4.69 4.96 -15.83
C GLU A 33 3.29 5.55 -16.09
N ASP A 34 3.04 5.99 -17.33
CA ASP A 34 1.75 6.58 -17.74
C ASP A 34 0.57 5.60 -17.53
N ASP A 35 0.80 4.30 -17.72
CA ASP A 35 -0.24 3.27 -17.61
C ASP A 35 -0.33 2.63 -16.21
N ARG A 36 0.50 3.05 -15.25
CA ARG A 36 0.46 2.56 -13.86
C ARG A 36 0.69 1.04 -13.73
N GLY A 37 1.64 0.49 -14.48
CA GLY A 37 1.92 -0.96 -14.50
C GLY A 37 0.82 -1.75 -15.21
N GLY A 38 0.33 -1.25 -16.34
CA GLY A 38 -0.76 -1.86 -17.10
C GLY A 38 -2.15 -1.70 -16.48
N GLY A 39 -2.35 -0.64 -15.69
CA GLY A 39 -3.63 -0.25 -15.10
C GLY A 39 -4.04 -1.08 -13.88
N ILE A 40 -3.14 -1.91 -13.35
CA ILE A 40 -3.42 -2.79 -12.20
C ILE A 40 -3.40 -2.04 -10.86
N PHE A 41 -2.76 -0.86 -10.81
CA PHE A 41 -2.70 -0.01 -9.64
C PHE A 41 -3.67 1.17 -9.74
N GLY A 42 -4.30 1.51 -8.62
CA GLY A 42 -5.15 2.70 -8.53
C GLY A 42 -4.33 4.00 -8.60
N ALA A 43 -5.02 5.13 -8.60
CA ALA A 43 -4.38 6.45 -8.48
C ALA A 43 -3.60 6.55 -7.16
N VAL A 44 -2.40 7.15 -7.19
CA VAL A 44 -1.58 7.32 -5.98
C VAL A 44 -2.39 8.05 -4.91
N VAL A 45 -2.41 7.49 -3.70
CA VAL A 45 -2.83 8.21 -2.50
C VAL A 45 -1.58 8.88 -1.92
N PRO A 46 -1.53 10.22 -1.81
CA PRO A 46 -0.36 10.91 -1.26
C PRO A 46 -0.11 10.50 0.19
N VAL A 47 1.13 10.14 0.49
CA VAL A 47 1.58 9.77 1.84
C VAL A 47 2.87 10.55 2.13
N PRO A 48 3.03 11.16 3.32
CA PRO A 48 4.25 11.87 3.67
C PRO A 48 5.50 10.97 3.60
N ASP A 49 6.64 11.51 3.17
CA ASP A 49 7.88 10.74 3.03
C ASP A 49 8.40 10.17 4.36
N GLY A 50 8.08 10.82 5.48
CA GLY A 50 8.40 10.38 6.83
C GLY A 50 7.44 9.34 7.42
N ALA A 51 6.38 8.96 6.69
CA ALA A 51 5.46 7.92 7.13
C ALA A 51 6.12 6.53 7.07
N PRO A 52 5.59 5.54 7.82
CA PRO A 52 6.03 4.16 7.72
C PRO A 52 6.10 3.66 6.26
N LEU A 53 7.11 2.86 5.94
CA LEU A 53 7.33 2.34 4.58
C LEU A 53 6.10 1.57 4.05
N LEU A 54 5.40 0.87 4.92
CA LEU A 54 4.17 0.16 4.59
C LEU A 54 3.08 1.11 4.10
N ASP A 55 2.88 2.25 4.78
CA ASP A 55 1.87 3.23 4.40
C ASP A 55 2.20 3.85 3.03
N ARG A 56 3.48 4.16 2.78
CA ARG A 56 3.94 4.70 1.50
C ARG A 56 3.71 3.70 0.36
N ALA A 57 4.03 2.42 0.57
CA ALA A 57 3.77 1.37 -0.42
C ALA A 57 2.26 1.19 -0.68
N VAL A 58 1.44 1.19 0.36
CA VAL A 58 -0.03 1.12 0.23
C VAL A 58 -0.57 2.31 -0.57
N GLY A 59 -0.09 3.52 -0.30
CA GLY A 59 -0.44 4.73 -1.03
C GLY A 59 -0.06 4.67 -2.51
N LEU A 60 1.15 4.21 -2.84
CA LEU A 60 1.59 4.02 -4.21
C LEU A 60 0.74 3.00 -4.98
N SER A 61 0.23 1.96 -4.30
CA SER A 61 -0.69 0.97 -4.88
C SER A 61 -2.10 1.52 -5.16
N GLY A 62 -2.38 2.74 -4.70
CA GLY A 62 -3.66 3.43 -4.81
C GLY A 62 -4.68 3.07 -3.73
N ARG A 63 -4.21 2.60 -2.57
CA ARG A 63 -5.04 2.33 -1.39
C ARG A 63 -4.80 3.40 -0.34
N ASP A 64 -5.83 3.72 0.43
CA ASP A 64 -5.71 4.62 1.57
C ASP A 64 -5.13 3.89 2.80
N PRO A 65 -3.91 4.23 3.28
CA PRO A 65 -3.35 3.62 4.49
C PRO A 65 -4.21 3.84 5.74
N GLY A 66 -4.97 4.94 5.75
CA GLY A 66 -5.92 5.31 6.80
C GLY A 66 -7.19 4.47 6.82
N TRP A 67 -7.46 3.66 5.79
CA TRP A 67 -8.69 2.87 5.68
C TRP A 67 -8.90 1.97 6.89
N ARG A 68 -10.08 2.04 7.50
CA ARG A 68 -10.49 1.15 8.60
C ARG A 68 -11.70 0.36 8.14
N SER A 69 -11.76 -0.91 8.53
CA SER A 69 -12.99 -1.67 8.33
C SER A 69 -14.13 -0.95 9.07
N PRO A 70 -15.31 -0.79 8.43
CA PRO A 70 -16.51 -0.44 9.18
C PRO A 70 -16.69 -1.52 10.24
N ALA A 71 -16.76 -1.13 11.51
CA ALA A 71 -16.74 -2.05 12.64
C ALA A 71 -17.55 -3.32 12.35
N ALA A 72 -16.89 -4.49 12.41
CA ALA A 72 -17.60 -5.75 12.44
C ALA A 72 -18.51 -5.70 13.67
N ARG A 73 -19.83 -5.61 13.44
CA ARG A 73 -20.82 -5.76 14.49
C ARG A 73 -20.71 -7.14 15.14
#